data_AF-V7ELB5-F1
#
_entry.id   AF-V7ELB5-F1
#
_cell.length_a   1.000
_cell.length_b   1.000
_cell.length_c   1.000
_cell.angle_alpha   90.00
_cell.angle_beta   90.00
_cell.angle_gamma   90.00
#
_symmetry.space_group_name_H-M   'P 1'
#
loop_
_entity.id
_entity.type
_entity.pdbx_description
1 polymer ?
#
loop_
_entity_poly.entity_id
_entity_poly.type
_entity_poly.pdbx_seq_one_letter_code
_entity_poly.pdbx_strand_id
1 'polypeptide(L)' 'MGDHHSEHVPGSMDIRAQEKTFAGFMSFTKWGVIIIFAILIFMALVNA' A
#
# COMPACT_ATOMS: atom_id res chain seq x y z
N MET A 1 26.87 28.35 -15.99
CA MET A 1 25.90 27.94 -14.97
C MET A 1 24.53 28.08 -15.61
N GLY A 2 24.09 27.04 -16.34
CA GLY A 2 22.81 27.05 -17.04
C GLY A 2 21.68 26.77 -16.07
N ASP A 3 20.69 27.62 -16.11
CA ASP A 3 19.39 27.57 -15.45
C ASP A 3 18.59 26.33 -15.90
N HIS A 4 18.79 25.22 -15.18
CA HIS A 4 17.98 24.00 -15.32
C HIS A 4 16.67 24.12 -14.52
N HIS A 5 15.81 25.08 -14.86
CA HIS A 5 14.45 25.12 -14.32
C HIS A 5 13.53 24.42 -15.33
N SER A 6 13.47 23.09 -15.28
CA SER A 6 12.35 22.38 -15.89
C SER A 6 11.07 22.86 -15.19
N GLU A 7 10.27 23.65 -15.89
CA GLU A 7 9.03 24.24 -15.38
C GLU A 7 8.05 23.11 -15.03
N HIS A 8 8.11 22.65 -13.78
CA HIS A 8 7.27 21.56 -13.30
C HIS A 8 5.91 22.12 -12.93
N VAL A 9 4.88 21.77 -13.71
CA VAL A 9 3.49 22.12 -13.40
C VAL A 9 3.01 21.24 -12.24
N PRO A 10 2.67 21.80 -11.07
CA PRO A 10 2.17 21.03 -9.94
C PRO A 10 0.96 20.18 -10.33
N GLY A 11 0.95 18.91 -9.94
CA GLY A 11 -0.17 17.99 -10.23
C GLY A 11 -0.20 17.39 -11.64
N SER A 12 0.70 17.81 -12.55
CA SER A 12 0.83 17.20 -13.89
C SER A 12 1.69 15.93 -13.92
N MET A 13 2.28 15.56 -12.78
CA MET A 13 3.15 14.39 -12.67
C MET A 13 2.34 13.10 -12.87
N ASP A 14 2.89 12.17 -13.65
CA ASP A 14 2.35 10.82 -13.79
C ASP A 14 2.44 10.06 -12.45
N ILE A 15 1.28 9.63 -11.94
CA ILE A 15 1.16 8.94 -10.64
C ILE A 15 0.84 7.43 -10.76
N ARG A 16 0.92 6.84 -11.97
CA ARG A 16 0.54 5.43 -12.20
C ARG A 16 1.28 4.44 -11.29
N ALA A 17 2.55 4.73 -10.96
CA ALA A 17 3.34 3.89 -10.06
C ALA A 17 2.81 3.93 -8.61
N GLN A 18 2.42 5.12 -8.14
CA GLN A 18 1.88 5.37 -6.81
C GLN A 18 0.51 4.71 -6.65
N GLU A 19 -0.37 4.84 -7.66
CA GLU A 19 -1.66 4.16 -7.69
C GLU A 19 -1.52 2.64 -7.61
N LYS A 20 -0.62 2.06 -8.42
CA LYS A 20 -0.34 0.62 -8.39
C LYS A 20 0.22 0.17 -7.03
N THR A 21 1.09 0.98 -6.45
CA THR A 21 1.67 0.70 -5.12
C THR A 21 0.59 0.73 -4.05
N PHE A 22 -0.32 1.71 -4.08
CA PHE A 22 -1.44 1.79 -3.15
C PHE A 22 -2.39 0.60 -3.29
N ALA A 23 -2.74 0.22 -4.52
CA ALA A 23 -3.56 -0.98 -4.76
C ALA A 23 -2.89 -2.26 -4.22
N GLY A 24 -1.57 -2.38 -4.38
CA GLY A 24 -0.77 -3.45 -3.78
C GLY A 24 -0.81 -3.42 -2.25
N PHE A 25 -0.59 -2.26 -1.64
CA PHE A 25 -0.65 -2.04 -0.20
C PHE A 25 -2.01 -2.43 0.40
N MET A 26 -3.11 -2.02 -0.24
CA MET A 26 -4.46 -2.36 0.21
C MET A 26 -4.71 -3.87 0.14
N SER A 27 -4.24 -4.52 -0.92
CA SER A 27 -4.34 -5.97 -1.06
C SER A 27 -3.53 -6.70 0.01
N PHE A 28 -2.29 -6.27 0.25
CA PHE A 28 -1.43 -6.79 1.31
C PHE A 28 -2.06 -6.63 2.70
N THR A 29 -2.55 -5.43 3.01
CA THR A 29 -3.21 -5.13 4.30
C THR A 29 -4.44 -6.00 4.52
N LYS A 30 -5.28 -6.16 3.50
CA LYS A 30 -6.45 -7.06 3.55
C LYS A 30 -6.05 -8.49 3.91
N TRP A 31 -5.06 -9.05 3.21
CA TRP A 31 -4.58 -10.41 3.49
C TRP A 31 -3.93 -10.53 4.88
N GLY A 32 -3.18 -9.51 5.31
CA GLY A 32 -2.60 -9.45 6.65
C GLY A 32 -3.67 -9.52 7.75
N VAL A 33 -4.74 -8.73 7.63
CA VAL A 33 -5.86 -8.74 8.58
C VAL A 33 -6.56 -10.11 8.62
N ILE A 34 -6.81 -10.73 7.46
CA ILE A 34 -7.42 -12.07 7.37
C ILE A 34 -6.55 -13.11 8.09
N ILE A 35 -5.23 -13.08 7.88
CA ILE A 35 -4.30 -14.02 8.52
C ILE A 35 -4.30 -13.82 10.04
N ILE A 36 -4.26 -12.57 10.52
CA ILE A 36 -4.32 -12.26 11.95
C ILE A 36 -5.61 -12.83 12.56
N PHE A 37 -6.76 -12.61 11.94
CA PHE A 37 -8.02 -13.18 12.42
C PHE A 37 -8.04 -14.71 12.39
N ALA A 38 -7.50 -15.33 11.33
CA ALA A 38 -7.40 -16.79 11.26
C ALA A 38 -6.56 -17.35 12.41
N ILE A 39 -5.43 -16.72 12.73
CA ILE A 39 -4.58 -17.11 13.87
C ILE A 39 -5.32 -16.91 15.20
N LEU A 40 -5.98 -15.77 15.40
CA LEU A 40 -6.73 -15.50 16.63
C LEU A 40 -7.85 -16.51 16.86
N ILE A 41 -8.62 -16.83 15.81
CA ILE A 41 -9.68 -17.84 15.87
C ILE A 41 -9.09 -19.22 16.14
N PHE A 42 -8.02 -19.59 15.44
CA PHE A 42 -7.34 -20.88 15.67
C PHE A 42 -6.82 -21.00 17.10
N MET A 43 -6.17 -19.95 17.62
CA MET A 43 -5.67 -19.92 19.00
C MET A 43 -6.83 -20.03 19.99
N ALA A 44 -7.94 -19.35 19.74
CA ALA A 44 -9.15 -19.48 20.55
C ALA A 44 -9.73 -20.90 20.49
N LEU A 45 -9.70 -21.60 19.36
CA LEU A 45 -10.24 -22.95 19.27
C LEU A 45 -9.32 -24.02 19.92
N VAL A 46 -8.00 -23.82 19.89
CA VAL A 46 -7.02 -24.80 20.40
C VAL A 46 -6.66 -24.56 21.87
N ASN A 47 -6.76 -23.32 22.35
CA ASN A 47 -6.40 -22.94 23.72
C ASN A 47 -7.56 -22.31 24.52
N ALA A 48 -8.80 -22.32 24.00
CA ALA A 48 -9.98 -22.19 24.87
C ALA A 48 -10.36 -23.54 25.49
#